data_AF-A0AAJ0LWF4-F1
#
_entry.id   AF-A0AAJ0LWF4-F1
#
_cell.length_a   1.000
_cell.length_b   1.000
_cell.length_c   1.000
_cell.angle_alpha   90.00
_cell.angle_beta   90.00
_cell.angle_gamma   90.00
#
_symmetry.space_group_name_H-M   'P 1'
#
loop_
_entity.id
_entity.type
_entity.pdbx_description
1 polymer ?
#
loop_
_entity_poly.entity_id
_entity_poly.type
_entity_poly.pdbx_seq_one_letter_code
_entity_poly.pdbx_strand_id
1 'polypeptide(L)'
;MQRYHYLITAWGAICIATLVMVSTQSTKLPVDSLERRKLLYQSPASVMNAYKAPLHLCDNPMRRLNEYIVFLHQGYSLEQHKQAVGNGTDFDSALVHIIPERKMHGLYYSADLDAASLTSVRADIGVDMVECEVQGFFIKDVAPPMPYDYYMPRDDELEALLFQY
;
A
#
# COMPACT_ATOMS: atom_id res chain seq x y z
N MET A 1 27.04 55.26 -2.21
CA MET A 1 26.16 54.46 -3.10
C MET A 1 26.71 53.06 -3.39
N GLN A 2 28.02 52.85 -3.60
CA GLN A 2 28.60 51.53 -3.91
C GLN A 2 28.30 50.40 -2.90
N ARG A 3 28.28 50.68 -1.59
CA ARG A 3 27.99 49.66 -0.56
C ARG A 3 26.57 49.07 -0.62
N TYR A 4 25.62 49.80 -1.19
CA TYR A 4 24.22 49.35 -1.28
C TYR A 4 24.02 48.32 -2.41
N HIS A 5 24.82 48.41 -3.49
CA HIS A 5 24.76 47.45 -4.60
C HIS A 5 25.26 46.06 -4.20
N TYR A 6 26.29 45.95 -3.37
CA TYR A 6 26.80 44.65 -2.91
C TYR A 6 25.84 43.88 -2.01
N LEU A 7 25.01 44.59 -1.23
CA LEU A 7 24.01 43.95 -0.38
C LEU A 7 22.87 43.36 -1.22
N ILE A 8 22.39 44.10 -2.23
CA ILE A 8 21.29 43.63 -3.10
C ILE A 8 21.71 42.38 -3.89
N THR A 9 22.95 42.33 -4.39
CA THR A 9 23.44 41.16 -5.14
C THR A 9 23.66 39.93 -4.26
N ALA A 10 24.12 40.11 -3.01
CA ALA A 10 24.32 39.01 -2.07
C ALA A 10 22.99 38.37 -1.64
N TRP A 11 21.97 39.18 -1.33
CA TRP A 11 20.64 38.68 -0.98
C TRP A 11 19.95 37.99 -2.17
N GLY A 12 20.11 38.52 -3.39
CA GLY A 12 19.60 37.89 -4.61
C GLY A 12 20.21 36.50 -4.85
N ALA A 13 21.51 36.34 -4.67
CA ALA A 13 22.18 35.05 -4.82
C ALA A 13 21.72 34.02 -3.78
N ILE A 14 21.51 34.45 -2.53
CA ILE A 14 20.99 33.57 -1.46
C ILE A 14 19.57 33.11 -1.78
N CYS A 15 18.68 34.01 -2.22
CA CYS A 15 17.31 33.64 -2.58
C CYS A 15 17.25 32.68 -3.77
N ILE A 16 18.13 32.84 -4.76
CA ILE A 16 18.21 31.90 -5.90
C ILE A 16 18.74 30.54 -5.43
N ALA A 17 19.76 30.51 -4.57
CA ALA A 17 20.31 29.26 -4.04
C ALA A 17 19.28 28.49 -3.19
N THR A 18 18.49 29.18 -2.36
CA THR A 18 17.43 28.54 -1.57
C THR A 18 16.30 28.01 -2.45
N LEU A 19 15.89 28.74 -3.50
CA LEU A 19 14.92 28.26 -4.49
C LEU A 19 15.40 26.99 -5.22
N VAL A 20 16.67 26.94 -5.62
CA VAL A 20 17.25 25.74 -6.27
C VAL A 20 17.33 24.55 -5.31
N MET A 21 17.70 24.75 -4.03
CA MET A 21 17.73 23.66 -3.05
C MET A 21 16.34 23.11 -2.71
N VAL A 22 15.32 23.96 -2.62
CA VAL A 22 13.94 23.50 -2.39
C VAL A 22 13.40 22.73 -3.60
N SER A 23 13.74 23.15 -4.82
CA SER A 23 13.29 22.46 -6.03
C SER A 23 13.93 21.07 -6.24
N THR A 24 15.14 20.83 -5.72
CA THR A 24 15.84 19.54 -5.86
C THR A 24 15.42 18.49 -4.82
N GLN A 25 14.77 18.88 -3.71
CA GLN A 25 14.25 17.92 -2.72
C GLN A 25 12.86 17.35 -3.11
N SER A 26 12.13 18.00 -4.01
CA SER A 26 10.74 17.64 -4.31
C SER A 26 10.59 16.46 -5.30
N THR A 27 11.67 15.98 -5.91
CA THR A 27 11.59 15.03 -7.05
C THR A 27 11.86 13.56 -6.72
N LYS A 28 11.92 13.15 -5.45
CA LYS A 28 12.37 11.79 -5.08
C LYS A 28 11.37 10.93 -4.31
N LEU A 29 10.11 11.32 -4.18
CA LEU A 29 9.12 10.35 -3.71
C LEU A 29 8.83 9.37 -4.86
N PRO A 30 9.00 8.04 -4.65
CA PRO A 30 8.57 7.04 -5.61
C PRO A 30 7.13 7.32 -6.05
N VAL A 31 6.83 7.04 -7.33
CA VAL A 31 5.51 7.34 -7.88
C VAL A 31 4.39 6.68 -7.08
N ASP A 32 4.69 5.53 -6.47
CA ASP A 32 3.78 4.74 -5.64
C ASP A 32 4.20 4.72 -4.15
N SER A 33 4.71 5.82 -3.60
CA SER A 33 5.00 5.89 -2.17
C SER A 33 3.74 6.18 -1.35
N LEU A 34 3.62 5.54 -0.17
CA LEU A 34 2.54 5.80 0.78
C LEU A 34 2.44 7.28 1.17
N GLU A 35 3.58 7.97 1.32
CA GLU A 35 3.65 9.40 1.65
C GLU A 35 3.00 10.24 0.54
N ARG A 36 3.26 9.91 -0.72
CA ARG A 36 2.62 10.59 -1.84
C ARG A 36 1.11 10.38 -1.81
N ARG A 37 0.65 9.17 -1.51
CA ARG A 37 -0.77 8.87 -1.32
C ARG A 37 -1.37 9.71 -0.20
N LYS A 38 -0.73 9.78 0.97
CA LYS A 38 -1.14 10.64 2.10
C LYS A 38 -1.23 12.11 1.69
N LEU A 39 -0.25 12.64 0.96
CA LEU A 39 -0.29 14.03 0.47
C LEU A 39 -1.49 14.30 -0.46
N LEU A 40 -1.85 13.32 -1.31
CA LEU A 40 -2.96 13.48 -2.26
C LEU A 40 -4.33 13.39 -1.58
N TYR A 41 -4.52 12.50 -0.62
CA TYR A 41 -5.85 12.21 -0.06
C TYR A 41 -6.11 12.75 1.34
N GLN A 42 -5.06 13.06 2.12
CA GLN A 42 -5.21 13.57 3.50
C GLN A 42 -4.93 15.08 3.61
N SER A 43 -4.57 15.74 2.51
CA SER A 43 -4.39 17.20 2.51
C SER A 43 -5.74 17.90 2.70
N PRO A 44 -5.86 18.89 3.61
CA PRO A 44 -7.07 19.70 3.76
C PRO A 44 -7.46 20.47 2.49
N ALA A 45 -6.48 20.70 1.61
CA ALA A 45 -6.68 21.35 0.32
C ALA A 45 -6.96 20.36 -0.82
N SER A 46 -7.10 19.06 -0.52
CA SER A 46 -7.40 18.06 -1.54
C SER A 46 -8.80 18.26 -2.08
N VAL A 47 -8.91 18.38 -3.40
CA VAL A 47 -10.18 18.37 -4.15
C VAL A 47 -10.57 16.93 -4.51
N MET A 48 -9.77 15.94 -4.13
CA MET A 48 -10.04 14.54 -4.41
C MET A 48 -11.07 13.99 -3.42
N ASN A 49 -11.87 13.03 -3.89
CA ASN A 49 -12.74 12.27 -3.02
C ASN A 49 -11.93 11.54 -1.95
N ALA A 50 -12.57 11.24 -0.81
CA ALA A 50 -11.98 10.41 0.22
C ALA A 50 -11.40 9.12 -0.39
N TYR A 51 -10.20 8.76 0.06
CA TYR A 51 -9.52 7.57 -0.43
C TYR A 51 -10.39 6.33 -0.25
N LYS A 52 -10.40 5.47 -1.27
CA LYS A 52 -11.09 4.20 -1.23
C LYS A 52 -10.34 3.18 -2.06
N ALA A 53 -9.81 2.15 -1.42
CA ALA A 53 -9.10 1.06 -2.10
C ALA A 53 -10.01 0.39 -3.14
N PRO A 54 -9.50 0.05 -4.33
CA PRO A 54 -10.28 -0.61 -5.37
C PRO A 54 -10.71 -2.02 -4.94
N LEU A 55 -11.88 -2.45 -5.44
CA LEU A 55 -12.32 -3.83 -5.32
C LEU A 55 -11.96 -4.58 -6.60
N HIS A 56 -11.43 -5.78 -6.44
CA HIS A 56 -11.09 -6.69 -7.53
C HIS A 56 -11.85 -8.00 -7.40
N LEU A 57 -12.19 -8.62 -8.53
CA LEU A 57 -12.89 -9.90 -8.62
C LEU A 57 -14.28 -9.97 -7.93
N CYS A 58 -14.85 -8.84 -7.51
CA CYS A 58 -16.14 -8.82 -6.82
C CYS A 58 -17.37 -9.01 -7.71
N ASP A 59 -17.21 -8.93 -9.03
CA ASP A 59 -18.24 -9.30 -9.99
C ASP A 59 -18.21 -10.80 -10.35
N ASN A 60 -17.26 -11.57 -9.77
CA ASN A 60 -17.13 -12.99 -10.04
C ASN A 60 -18.33 -13.76 -9.44
N PRO A 61 -19.04 -14.59 -10.23
CA PRO A 61 -20.19 -15.36 -9.74
C PRO A 61 -19.81 -16.41 -8.70
N MET A 62 -18.55 -16.82 -8.65
CA MET A 62 -18.01 -17.77 -7.67
C MET A 62 -17.42 -17.08 -6.44
N ARG A 63 -17.62 -15.77 -6.26
CA ARG A 63 -17.15 -15.08 -5.05
C ARG A 63 -17.80 -15.66 -3.80
N ARG A 64 -17.02 -15.78 -2.75
CA ARG A 64 -17.51 -16.07 -1.42
C ARG A 64 -18.09 -14.80 -0.81
N LEU A 65 -19.18 -14.95 -0.07
CA LEU A 65 -19.82 -13.81 0.58
C LEU A 65 -19.01 -13.41 1.80
N ASN A 66 -18.74 -12.11 1.94
CA ASN A 66 -17.99 -11.50 3.04
C ASN A 66 -16.52 -11.93 3.21
N GLU A 67 -16.01 -12.88 2.43
CA GLU A 67 -14.58 -13.22 2.44
C GLU A 67 -13.80 -12.33 1.45
N TYR A 68 -12.78 -11.64 1.97
CA TYR A 68 -11.94 -10.74 1.18
C TYR A 68 -10.45 -11.00 1.45
N ILE A 69 -9.62 -10.72 0.44
CA ILE A 69 -8.16 -10.62 0.56
C ILE A 69 -7.78 -9.15 0.52
N VAL A 70 -7.06 -8.67 1.51
CA VAL A 70 -6.67 -7.27 1.64
C VAL A 70 -5.16 -7.17 1.49
N PHE A 71 -4.72 -6.37 0.52
CA PHE A 71 -3.31 -6.13 0.24
C PHE A 71 -2.90 -4.80 0.84
N LEU A 72 -1.94 -4.84 1.76
CA LEU A 72 -1.34 -3.63 2.34
C LEU A 72 -0.16 -3.18 1.50
N HIS A 73 0.06 -1.86 1.53
CA HIS A 73 1.21 -1.24 0.92
C HIS A 73 2.50 -1.76 1.53
N GLN A 74 3.57 -1.80 0.73
CA GLN A 74 4.89 -2.24 1.19
C GLN A 74 5.39 -1.35 2.34
N GLY A 75 5.88 -1.96 3.41
CA GLY A 75 6.27 -1.29 4.65
C GLY A 75 5.11 -0.81 5.54
N TYR A 76 3.85 -1.07 5.18
CA TYR A 76 2.68 -0.74 6.01
C TYR A 76 2.28 -1.94 6.88
N SER A 77 2.39 -1.79 8.20
CA SER A 77 2.23 -2.91 9.12
C SER A 77 0.75 -3.23 9.41
N LEU A 78 0.48 -4.46 9.81
CA LEU A 78 -0.85 -4.89 10.22
C LEU A 78 -1.37 -4.09 11.43
N GLU A 79 -0.48 -3.70 12.35
CA GLU A 79 -0.82 -2.89 13.52
C GLU A 79 -1.20 -1.46 13.12
N GLN A 80 -0.49 -0.87 12.16
CA GLN A 80 -0.85 0.45 11.61
C GLN A 80 -2.23 0.39 10.95
N HIS A 81 -2.49 -0.66 10.18
CA HIS A 81 -3.79 -0.91 9.56
C HIS A 81 -4.91 -1.05 10.59
N LYS A 82 -4.72 -1.87 11.64
CA LYS A 82 -5.69 -2.03 12.74
C LYS A 82 -6.01 -0.70 13.42
N GLN A 83 -5.00 0.14 13.66
CA GLN A 83 -5.19 1.47 14.23
C GLN A 83 -5.99 2.39 13.30
N ALA A 84 -5.78 2.31 11.98
CA ALA A 84 -6.47 3.12 10.99
C ALA A 84 -7.95 2.72 10.82
N VAL A 85 -8.26 1.42 10.83
CA VAL A 85 -9.63 0.89 10.73
C VAL A 85 -10.45 1.18 12.00
N GLY A 86 -9.77 1.27 13.15
CA GLY A 86 -10.36 1.67 14.43
C GLY A 86 -11.10 0.55 15.16
N ASN A 87 -11.49 0.83 16.42
CA ASN A 87 -12.04 -0.13 17.38
C ASN A 87 -13.46 -0.63 17.08
N GLY A 88 -14.08 -0.21 15.96
CA GLY A 88 -15.46 -0.57 15.63
C GLY A 88 -15.63 -1.98 15.08
N THR A 89 -14.53 -2.63 14.72
CA THR A 89 -14.51 -3.98 14.13
C THR A 89 -13.68 -4.87 15.05
N ASP A 90 -14.22 -6.02 15.46
CA ASP A 90 -13.42 -7.08 16.07
C ASP A 90 -12.54 -7.73 14.99
N PHE A 91 -11.57 -6.95 14.54
CA PHE A 91 -10.77 -7.24 13.36
C PHE A 91 -9.94 -8.51 13.55
N ASP A 92 -9.49 -8.77 14.79
CA ASP A 92 -8.71 -9.95 15.10
C ASP A 92 -9.51 -11.25 14.96
N SER A 93 -10.80 -11.25 15.28
CA SER A 93 -11.65 -12.44 15.09
C SER A 93 -12.06 -12.67 13.63
N ALA A 94 -12.02 -11.61 12.81
CA ALA A 94 -12.30 -11.69 11.38
C ALA A 94 -11.11 -12.25 10.56
N LEU A 95 -9.88 -12.21 11.07
CA LEU A 95 -8.69 -12.66 10.35
C LEU A 95 -8.64 -14.18 10.20
N VAL A 96 -8.58 -14.65 8.95
CA VAL A 96 -8.49 -16.07 8.60
C VAL A 96 -7.05 -16.48 8.34
N HIS A 97 -6.31 -15.69 7.57
CA HIS A 97 -4.94 -16.00 7.17
C HIS A 97 -4.12 -14.74 6.97
N ILE A 98 -2.84 -14.75 7.37
CA ILE A 98 -1.91 -13.63 7.19
C ILE A 98 -0.71 -14.13 6.40
N ILE A 99 -0.38 -13.44 5.30
CA ILE A 99 0.83 -13.68 4.52
C ILE A 99 1.78 -12.50 4.78
N PRO A 100 2.96 -12.74 5.39
CA PRO A 100 3.89 -11.67 5.71
C PRO A 100 4.44 -11.00 4.45
N GLU A 101 4.86 -9.76 4.59
CA GLU A 101 5.53 -8.99 3.55
C GLU A 101 6.81 -9.68 3.04
N ARG A 102 7.06 -9.56 1.74
CA ARG A 102 8.29 -10.01 1.07
C ARG A 102 8.82 -8.93 0.14
N LYS A 103 9.99 -9.15 -0.46
CA LYS A 103 10.54 -8.19 -1.44
C LYS A 103 9.60 -7.89 -2.61
N MET A 104 8.84 -8.90 -3.05
CA MET A 104 7.98 -8.80 -4.25
C MET A 104 6.54 -8.35 -3.96
N HIS A 105 6.10 -8.33 -2.70
CA HIS A 105 4.73 -7.95 -2.35
C HIS A 105 4.63 -7.43 -0.91
N GLY A 106 3.72 -6.49 -0.68
CA GLY A 106 3.33 -6.06 0.67
C GLY A 106 2.69 -7.20 1.49
N LEU A 107 2.43 -6.95 2.77
CA LEU A 107 1.65 -7.86 3.60
C LEU A 107 0.23 -7.97 3.02
N TYR A 108 -0.34 -9.17 3.00
CA TYR A 108 -1.76 -9.33 2.70
C TYR A 108 -2.40 -10.36 3.61
N TYR A 109 -3.71 -10.23 3.83
CA TYR A 109 -4.46 -11.13 4.72
C TYR A 109 -5.84 -11.44 4.14
N SER A 110 -6.39 -12.58 4.56
CA SER A 110 -7.78 -12.96 4.27
C SER A 110 -8.63 -12.74 5.53
N ALA A 111 -9.82 -12.17 5.36
CA ALA A 111 -10.75 -11.91 6.47
C ALA A 111 -12.22 -12.03 6.04
N ASP A 112 -13.07 -12.40 7.00
CA ASP A 112 -14.53 -12.32 6.89
C ASP A 112 -15.00 -10.94 7.39
N LEU A 113 -15.40 -10.06 6.47
CA LEU A 113 -15.72 -8.67 6.75
C LEU A 113 -17.18 -8.38 6.37
N ASP A 114 -17.93 -7.83 7.33
CA ASP A 114 -19.23 -7.23 7.01
C ASP A 114 -19.06 -5.94 6.17
N ALA A 115 -20.18 -5.41 5.66
CA ALA A 115 -20.16 -4.24 4.78
C ALA A 115 -19.57 -2.98 5.45
N ALA A 116 -19.74 -2.82 6.77
CA ALA A 116 -19.22 -1.69 7.52
C ALA A 116 -17.70 -1.80 7.68
N SER A 117 -17.24 -2.98 8.09
CA SER A 117 -15.83 -3.35 8.25
C SER A 117 -15.08 -3.23 6.92
N LEU A 118 -15.65 -3.75 5.83
CA LEU A 118 -15.09 -3.60 4.49
C LEU A 118 -14.97 -2.13 4.09
N THR A 119 -15.94 -1.30 4.45
CA THR A 119 -15.89 0.14 4.17
C THR A 119 -14.75 0.82 4.92
N SER A 120 -14.57 0.48 6.20
CA SER A 120 -13.47 1.00 7.03
C SER A 120 -12.09 0.53 6.54
N VAL A 121 -11.94 -0.76 6.22
CA VAL A 121 -10.71 -1.31 5.63
C VAL A 121 -10.35 -0.59 4.34
N ARG A 122 -11.31 -0.39 3.44
CA ARG A 122 -11.06 0.29 2.16
C ARG A 122 -10.76 1.78 2.30
N ALA A 123 -11.16 2.40 3.40
CA ALA A 123 -10.86 3.80 3.67
C ALA A 123 -9.42 4.00 4.16
N ASP A 124 -8.74 2.93 4.60
CA ASP A 124 -7.34 3.03 5.00
C ASP A 124 -6.42 3.20 3.79
N ILE A 125 -5.65 4.28 3.81
CA ILE A 125 -4.71 4.67 2.77
C ILE A 125 -3.53 3.73 2.59
N GLY A 126 -3.25 2.93 3.63
CA GLY A 126 -2.25 1.87 3.58
C GLY A 126 -2.73 0.59 2.90
N VAL A 127 -3.99 0.48 2.50
CA VAL A 127 -4.49 -0.63 1.68
C VAL A 127 -4.26 -0.30 0.21
N ASP A 128 -3.60 -1.17 -0.55
CA ASP A 128 -3.40 -1.01 -1.99
C ASP A 128 -4.65 -1.44 -2.77
N MET A 129 -5.24 -2.57 -2.39
CA MET A 129 -6.43 -3.13 -3.01
C MET A 129 -7.11 -4.15 -2.11
N VAL A 130 -8.37 -4.47 -2.42
CA VAL A 130 -9.13 -5.56 -1.80
C VAL A 130 -9.70 -6.46 -2.89
N GLU A 131 -9.41 -7.75 -2.81
CA GLU A 131 -9.98 -8.77 -3.69
C GLU A 131 -11.13 -9.50 -3.00
N CYS A 132 -12.20 -9.79 -3.73
CA CYS A 132 -13.20 -10.74 -3.27
C CYS A 132 -12.65 -12.17 -3.42
N GLU A 133 -12.70 -12.95 -2.33
CA GLU A 133 -12.28 -14.35 -2.35
C GLU A 133 -13.16 -15.15 -3.32
N VAL A 134 -12.56 -15.93 -4.21
CA VAL A 134 -13.29 -16.73 -5.21
C VAL A 134 -13.17 -18.21 -4.87
N GLN A 135 -14.31 -18.89 -4.79
CA GLN A 135 -14.38 -20.32 -4.54
C GLN A 135 -13.59 -21.08 -5.61
N GLY A 136 -12.59 -21.87 -5.18
CA GLY A 136 -11.76 -22.69 -6.06
C GLY A 136 -10.44 -22.05 -6.51
N PHE A 137 -10.16 -20.79 -6.16
CA PHE A 137 -8.83 -20.20 -6.40
C PHE A 137 -7.82 -20.62 -5.34
N PHE A 138 -8.25 -20.78 -4.09
CA PHE A 138 -7.53 -21.54 -3.09
C PHE A 138 -8.00 -22.99 -3.10
N ILE A 139 -7.14 -23.86 -3.61
CA ILE A 139 -7.31 -25.31 -3.64
C ILE A 139 -7.28 -25.84 -2.20
N LYS A 140 -8.35 -25.64 -1.43
CA LYS A 140 -8.49 -26.30 -0.12
C LYS A 140 -9.24 -27.63 -0.21
N ASP A 141 -10.09 -27.83 -1.23
CA ASP A 141 -11.06 -28.95 -1.19
C ASP A 141 -11.10 -29.89 -2.41
N VAL A 142 -10.34 -29.67 -3.50
CA VAL A 142 -10.46 -30.53 -4.72
C VAL A 142 -9.13 -30.99 -5.35
N ALA A 143 -7.96 -30.64 -4.81
CA ALA A 143 -6.75 -31.38 -5.14
C ALA A 143 -6.27 -32.15 -3.91
N PRO A 144 -5.68 -33.35 -4.07
CA PRO A 144 -4.72 -33.81 -3.07
C PRO A 144 -3.77 -32.63 -2.78
N PRO A 145 -3.28 -32.44 -1.55
CA PRO A 145 -2.32 -31.39 -1.27
C PRO A 145 -1.30 -31.45 -2.40
N MET A 146 -1.26 -30.43 -3.26
CA MET A 146 -0.11 -30.31 -4.13
C MET A 146 1.04 -30.33 -3.14
N PRO A 147 2.01 -31.26 -3.28
CA PRO A 147 3.13 -31.27 -2.37
C PRO A 147 3.61 -29.84 -2.31
N TYR A 148 3.62 -29.24 -1.12
CA TYR A 148 4.03 -27.86 -0.88
C TYR A 148 5.53 -27.65 -1.20
N ASP A 149 6.11 -28.51 -2.05
CA ASP A 149 7.34 -28.33 -2.80
C ASP A 149 7.07 -27.56 -4.11
N TYR A 150 6.05 -26.70 -4.17
CA TYR A 150 6.23 -25.48 -4.95
C TYR A 150 7.26 -24.65 -4.18
N TYR A 151 8.51 -25.01 -4.42
CA TYR A 151 9.69 -24.30 -3.97
C TYR A 151 9.56 -22.88 -4.51
N MET A 152 8.92 -22.00 -3.75
CA MET A 152 9.11 -20.58 -3.94
C MET A 152 10.57 -20.36 -3.56
N PRO A 153 11.45 -20.11 -4.53
CA PRO A 153 12.85 -19.89 -4.24
C PRO A 153 12.92 -18.77 -3.21
N ARG A 154 13.80 -18.93 -2.23
CA ARG A 154 14.04 -17.85 -1.29
C ARG A 154 14.52 -16.63 -2.09
N ASP A 155 14.34 -15.43 -1.54
CA ASP A 155 14.65 -14.19 -2.25
C ASP A 155 16.09 -14.15 -2.79
N ASP A 156 17.03 -14.86 -2.18
CA ASP A 156 18.42 -15.03 -2.62
C ASP A 156 18.58 -15.97 -3.83
N GLU A 157 17.71 -16.96 -3.98
CA GLU A 157 17.70 -17.89 -5.12
C GLU A 157 16.98 -17.31 -6.34
N LEU A 158 16.01 -16.43 -6.11
CA LEU A 158 15.30 -15.72 -7.18
C LEU A 158 16.23 -14.71 -7.88
N GLU A 159 17.06 -14.00 -7.12
CA GLU A 159 18.12 -13.15 -7.65
C GLU A 159 19.12 -13.96 -8.49
N ALA A 160 19.55 -15.13 -8.00
CA ALA A 160 20.45 -16.02 -8.74
C ALA A 160 19.86 -16.52 -10.07
N LEU A 161 18.54 -16.69 -10.16
CA LEU A 161 17.83 -17.06 -11.39
C LEU A 161 17.67 -15.88 -12.36
N LEU A 162 17.50 -14.66 -11.85
CA LEU A 162 17.35 -13.45 -12.67
C LEU A 162 18.67 -12.99 -13.31
N PHE A 163 19.82 -13.33 -12.72
CA PHE A 163 21.16 -12.97 -13.26
C PHE A 163 21.81 -14.05 -14.15
N GLN A 164 21.08 -15.10 -14.53
CA GLN A 164 21.59 -16.15 -15.44
C GLN A 164 21.30 -15.90 -16.94
N TYR A 165 20.67 -14.78 -17.29
CA TYR A 165 20.41 -14.33 -18.67
C TYR A 165 20.89 -12.89 -18.88
#